data_AF-A0A225W2Z8-F1
#
_entry.id   AF-A0A225W2Z8-F1
#
_cell.length_a   1.000
_cell.length_b   1.000
_cell.length_c   1.000
_cell.angle_alpha   90.00
_cell.angle_beta   90.00
_cell.angle_gamma   90.00
#
_symmetry.space_group_name_H-M   'P 1'
#
loop_
_entity.id
_entity.type
_entity.pdbx_description
1 polymer ?
#
loop_
_entity_poly.entity_id
_entity_poly.type
_entity_poly.pdbx_seq_one_letter_code
_entity_poly.pdbx_strand_id
1 'polypeptide(L)'
;MYIVFRYYYASCVIEGLRWITGPTEEVLSKVESPLQLFLFFLPCARESNRYYQRHLNERVDRMYQNRVASNEEVTREAVLLNETEKKHKTIKTQEIIHCIGLFIARMLCPHKRRFADHWTSTASGAVPKRTFGQHVSKARFGRMMHNLHFTDNTDARSATDRA
;
A
#
# COMPACT_ATOMS: atom_id res chain seq x y z
N MET A 1 -11.50 -1.68 -20.67
CA MET A 1 -10.32 -1.91 -19.80
C MET A 1 -10.62 -3.13 -18.96
N TYR A 2 -10.24 -4.31 -19.44
CA TYR A 2 -10.53 -5.58 -18.77
C TYR A 2 -9.45 -5.83 -17.71
N ILE A 3 -9.84 -5.75 -16.44
CA ILE A 3 -9.02 -6.24 -15.34
C ILE A 3 -9.22 -7.75 -15.31
N VAL A 4 -8.24 -8.49 -15.81
CA VAL A 4 -8.22 -9.94 -15.74
C VAL A 4 -7.89 -10.32 -14.29
N PHE A 5 -8.92 -10.64 -13.50
CA PHE A 5 -8.77 -11.42 -12.27
C PHE A 5 -8.39 -12.85 -12.63
N ARG A 6 -7.15 -13.07 -13.04
CA ARG A 6 -6.52 -14.40 -12.95
C ARG A 6 -5.84 -14.45 -11.59
N TYR A 7 -5.82 -15.64 -11.00
CA TYR A 7 -5.35 -15.99 -9.66
C TYR A 7 -6.47 -16.01 -8.60
N TYR A 8 -6.66 -17.20 -8.03
CA TYR A 8 -7.67 -17.66 -7.06
C TYR A 8 -8.92 -18.41 -7.56
N TYR A 9 -8.81 -19.13 -8.69
CA TYR A 9 -9.65 -20.31 -8.96
C TYR A 9 -8.78 -21.44 -9.52
N ALA A 10 -8.24 -22.29 -8.64
CA ALA A 10 -7.87 -23.69 -8.94
C ALA A 10 -7.17 -24.33 -7.73
N SER A 11 -7.93 -25.09 -6.94
CA SER A 11 -7.40 -26.32 -6.34
C SER A 11 -8.29 -27.45 -6.86
N CYS A 12 -7.83 -28.11 -7.93
CA CYS A 12 -8.44 -29.33 -8.44
C CYS A 12 -7.88 -30.50 -7.63
N VAL A 13 -8.66 -31.02 -6.68
CA VAL A 13 -8.44 -32.36 -6.13
C VAL A 13 -9.45 -33.28 -6.84
N ILE A 14 -8.94 -34.20 -7.65
CA ILE A 14 -9.74 -35.17 -8.40
C ILE A 14 -9.92 -36.41 -7.53
N GLU A 15 -10.96 -36.43 -6.71
CA GLU A 15 -11.61 -37.68 -6.24
C GLU A 15 -13.12 -37.44 -6.09
N GLY A 16 -13.95 -38.16 -6.87
CA GLY A 16 -15.39 -38.34 -6.58
C GLY A 16 -16.33 -37.15 -6.80
N LEU A 17 -16.62 -36.82 -8.07
CA LEU A 17 -17.77 -36.08 -8.62
C LEU A 17 -18.79 -35.45 -7.63
N ARG A 18 -18.42 -34.35 -6.99
CA ARG A 18 -19.33 -33.22 -6.75
C ARG A 18 -18.55 -31.94 -7.00
N TRP A 19 -18.86 -31.24 -8.08
CA TRP A 19 -18.29 -29.92 -8.36
C TRP A 19 -18.76 -28.96 -7.27
N ILE A 20 -17.96 -28.77 -6.23
CA ILE A 20 -18.18 -27.71 -5.26
C ILE A 20 -17.83 -26.40 -5.99
N THR A 21 -18.84 -25.84 -6.64
CA THR A 21 -18.79 -24.50 -7.22
C THR A 21 -19.25 -23.54 -6.14
N GLY A 22 -18.35 -22.71 -5.63
CA GLY A 22 -18.67 -21.76 -4.59
C GLY A 22 -17.44 -21.08 -3.99
N PRO A 23 -17.64 -20.00 -3.21
CA PRO A 23 -16.57 -19.38 -2.45
C PRO A 23 -15.99 -20.36 -1.42
N THR A 24 -14.70 -20.23 -1.11
CA THR A 24 -14.10 -21.00 -0.01
C THR A 24 -14.69 -20.57 1.33
N GLU A 25 -14.59 -21.43 2.35
CA GLU A 25 -15.06 -21.12 3.72
C GLU A 25 -14.43 -19.80 4.24
N GLU A 26 -13.17 -19.55 3.87
CA GLU A 26 -12.49 -18.31 4.23
C GLU A 26 -13.15 -17.07 3.61
N VAL A 27 -13.66 -17.15 2.38
CA VAL A 27 -14.41 -16.06 1.74
C VAL A 27 -15.80 -15.96 2.35
N LEU A 28 -16.48 -17.10 2.57
CA LEU A 28 -17.81 -17.15 3.18
C LEU A 28 -17.83 -16.49 4.57
N SER A 29 -16.78 -16.67 5.37
CA SER A 29 -16.66 -16.01 6.68
C SER A 29 -16.66 -14.47 6.64
N LYS A 30 -16.51 -13.85 5.46
CA LYS A 30 -16.37 -12.39 5.27
C LYS A 30 -17.53 -11.75 4.50
N VAL A 31 -18.49 -12.54 4.01
CA VAL A 31 -19.56 -12.04 3.12
C VAL A 31 -20.52 -11.08 3.79
N GLU A 32 -20.70 -11.21 5.11
CA GLU A 32 -21.55 -10.33 5.92
C GLU A 32 -21.05 -8.88 5.97
N SER A 33 -19.79 -8.64 5.62
CA SER A 33 -19.22 -7.30 5.54
C SER A 33 -18.64 -7.05 4.14
N PRO A 34 -19.32 -6.26 3.29
CA PRO A 34 -18.80 -5.88 1.97
C PRO A 34 -17.39 -5.28 2.05
N LEU A 35 -17.09 -4.56 3.13
CA LEU A 35 -15.76 -4.00 3.36
C LEU A 35 -14.72 -5.08 3.66
N GLN A 36 -15.00 -6.05 4.52
CA GLN A 36 -14.07 -7.14 4.80
C GLN A 36 -13.86 -8.02 3.57
N LEU A 37 -14.92 -8.29 2.80
CA LEU A 37 -14.84 -9.02 1.54
C LEU A 37 -13.99 -8.26 0.51
N PHE A 38 -14.19 -6.95 0.36
CA PHE A 38 -13.36 -6.13 -0.53
C PHE A 38 -11.88 -6.18 -0.11
N LEU A 39 -11.61 -6.06 1.18
CA LEU A 39 -10.24 -6.07 1.72
C LEU A 39 -9.58 -7.45 1.67
N PHE A 40 -10.36 -8.52 1.66
CA PHE A 40 -9.86 -9.89 1.47
C PHE A 40 -9.11 -10.02 0.14
N PHE A 41 -9.66 -9.44 -0.94
CA PHE A 41 -9.05 -9.46 -2.27
C PHE A 41 -8.01 -8.36 -2.48
N LEU A 42 -7.77 -7.51 -1.48
CA LEU A 42 -6.83 -6.39 -1.57
C LEU A 42 -5.76 -6.49 -0.47
N PRO A 43 -4.79 -7.43 -0.58
CA PRO A 43 -3.80 -7.69 0.46
C PRO A 43 -2.72 -6.60 0.55
N CYS A 44 -2.89 -5.46 -0.11
CA CYS A 44 -1.85 -4.43 -0.28
C CYS A 44 -1.28 -3.96 1.05
N ALA A 45 -2.08 -3.76 2.10
CA ALA A 45 -1.56 -3.34 3.39
C ALA A 45 -0.57 -4.39 3.97
N ARG A 46 -0.92 -5.67 3.88
CA ARG A 46 -0.07 -6.78 4.33
C ARG A 46 1.22 -6.84 3.52
N GLU A 47 1.11 -6.84 2.19
CA GLU A 47 2.29 -6.97 1.32
C GLU A 47 3.19 -5.73 1.36
N SER A 48 2.63 -4.53 1.50
CA SER A 48 3.40 -3.29 1.68
C SER A 48 4.21 -3.27 2.97
N ASN A 49 3.61 -3.72 4.09
CA ASN A 49 4.32 -3.81 5.37
C ASN A 49 5.40 -4.90 5.32
N ARG A 50 5.11 -6.04 4.68
CA ARG A 50 6.08 -7.11 4.45
C ARG A 50 7.27 -6.63 3.64
N TYR A 51 7.01 -5.90 2.55
CA TYR A 51 8.06 -5.29 1.74
C TYR A 51 8.93 -4.32 2.56
N TYR A 52 8.30 -3.43 3.35
CA TYR A 52 9.01 -2.49 4.21
C TYR A 52 9.98 -3.21 5.15
N GLN A 53 9.51 -4.26 5.83
CA GLN A 53 10.31 -5.00 6.80
C GLN A 53 11.51 -5.68 6.14
N ARG A 54 11.30 -6.33 4.99
CA ARG A 54 12.37 -7.04 4.26
C ARG A 54 13.48 -6.11 3.78
N HIS A 55 13.15 -4.89 3.37
CA HIS A 55 14.12 -3.94 2.81
C HIS A 55 14.58 -2.88 3.83
N LEU A 56 14.21 -3.02 5.10
CA LEU A 56 14.53 -2.01 6.13
C LEU A 56 16.03 -1.88 6.32
N ASN A 57 16.76 -2.99 6.46
CA ASN A 57 18.21 -2.97 6.69
C ASN A 57 18.95 -2.32 5.52
N GLU A 58 18.71 -2.78 4.29
CA GLU A 58 19.34 -2.22 3.09
C GLU A 58 19.03 -0.73 2.91
N ARG A 59 17.80 -0.31 3.24
CA ARG A 59 17.42 1.09 3.23
C ARG A 59 18.19 1.89 4.27
N VAL A 60 18.30 1.38 5.49
CA VAL A 60 19.06 2.02 6.58
C VAL A 60 20.54 2.11 6.24
N ASP A 61 21.12 1.08 5.65
CA ASP A 61 22.52 1.08 5.19
C ASP A 61 22.74 2.21 4.18
N ARG A 62 21.89 2.30 3.15
CA ARG A 62 21.98 3.38 2.16
C ARG A 62 21.80 4.76 2.79
N MET A 63 20.85 4.92 3.70
CA MET A 63 20.62 6.18 4.41
C MET A 63 21.81 6.59 5.28
N TYR A 64 22.42 5.62 5.97
CA TYR A 64 23.60 5.82 6.79
C TYR A 64 24.79 6.25 5.92
N GLN A 65 25.07 5.52 4.83
CA GLN A 65 26.16 5.86 3.91
C GLN A 65 26.00 7.26 3.31
N ASN A 66 24.77 7.65 2.92
CA ASN A 66 24.51 8.99 2.40
C ASN A 66 24.76 10.10 3.43
N ARG A 67 24.49 9.86 4.72
CA ARG A 67 24.73 10.82 5.80
C ARG A 67 26.22 10.95 6.11
N VAL A 68 26.93 9.82 6.20
CA VAL A 68 28.38 9.80 6.38
C VAL A 68 29.08 10.50 5.20
N ALA A 69 28.65 10.25 3.97
CA ALA A 69 29.15 10.95 2.78
C ALA A 69 28.86 12.46 2.79
N SER A 70 27.87 12.90 3.57
CA SER A 70 27.56 14.32 3.81
C SER A 70 28.31 14.89 5.03
N ASN A 71 29.30 14.17 5.56
CA ASN A 71 30.06 14.50 6.78
C ASN A 71 29.19 14.64 8.05
N GLU A 72 28.03 13.98 8.12
CA GLU A 72 27.25 13.90 9.36
C GLU A 72 27.82 12.82 10.29
N GLU A 73 28.09 13.19 11.54
CA GLU A 73 28.41 12.23 12.60
C GLU A 73 27.11 11.60 13.13
N VAL A 74 26.78 10.41 12.60
CA VAL A 74 25.58 9.66 12.96
C VAL A 74 25.93 8.18 13.05
N THR A 75 25.27 7.43 13.92
CA THR A 75 25.40 5.97 13.96
C THR A 75 24.33 5.31 13.11
N ARG A 76 24.60 4.09 12.63
CA ARG A 76 23.62 3.29 11.87
C ARG A 76 22.37 3.03 12.71
N GLU A 77 22.54 2.79 14.00
CA GLU A 77 21.46 2.54 14.97
C GLU A 77 20.55 3.76 15.12
N ALA A 78 21.12 4.97 15.15
CA ALA A 78 20.35 6.21 15.20
C ALA A 78 19.52 6.41 13.91
N VAL A 79 20.07 6.04 12.75
CA VAL A 79 19.34 6.07 11.47
C VAL A 79 18.20 5.05 11.48
N LEU A 80 18.44 3.83 11.98
CA LEU A 80 17.43 2.79 12.13
C LEU A 80 16.28 3.26 13.01
N LEU A 81 16.56 3.74 14.22
CA LEU A 81 15.56 4.24 15.17
C LEU A 81 14.73 5.38 14.57
N ASN A 82 15.37 6.32 13.88
CA ASN A 82 14.65 7.40 13.22
C ASN A 82 13.72 6.85 12.11
N GLU A 83 14.17 5.90 11.31
CA GLU A 83 13.37 5.30 10.24
C GLU A 83 12.20 4.47 10.79
N THR A 84 12.40 3.69 11.85
CA THR A 84 11.37 2.81 12.43
C THR A 84 10.39 3.51 13.36
N GLU A 85 10.86 4.42 14.22
CA GLU A 85 10.02 5.03 15.25
C GLU A 85 9.40 6.36 14.80
N LYS A 86 10.17 7.17 14.06
CA LYS A 86 9.75 8.54 13.71
C LYS A 86 9.15 8.61 12.31
N LYS A 87 9.63 7.81 11.35
CA LYS A 87 9.25 7.95 9.93
C LYS A 87 8.25 6.92 9.45
N HIS A 88 8.44 5.65 9.78
CA HIS A 88 7.52 4.59 9.37
C HIS A 88 6.52 4.25 10.47
N LYS A 89 5.31 3.91 10.04
CA LYS A 89 4.28 3.29 10.87
C LYS A 89 3.62 2.21 10.03
N THR A 90 3.28 1.08 10.64
CA THR A 90 2.55 0.00 9.97
C THR A 90 1.36 0.57 9.21
N ILE A 91 1.28 0.26 7.93
CA ILE A 91 0.21 0.69 7.04
C ILE A 91 -1.03 -0.13 7.39
N LYS A 92 -2.10 0.54 7.82
CA LYS A 92 -3.37 -0.11 8.10
C LYS A 92 -4.20 -0.24 6.85
N THR A 93 -5.05 -1.25 6.80
CA THR A 93 -5.95 -1.48 5.67
C THR A 93 -6.90 -0.30 5.42
N GLN A 94 -7.36 0.38 6.48
CA GLN A 94 -8.15 1.60 6.37
C GLN A 94 -7.39 2.74 5.65
N GLU A 95 -6.07 2.84 5.81
CA GLU A 95 -5.30 3.87 5.13
C GLU A 95 -5.20 3.60 3.63
N ILE A 96 -5.18 2.34 3.20
CA ILE A 96 -5.30 1.96 1.78
C ILE A 96 -6.66 2.41 1.22
N ILE A 97 -7.74 2.24 1.99
CA ILE A 97 -9.07 2.72 1.60
C ILE A 97 -9.07 4.23 1.45
N HIS A 98 -8.46 4.97 2.40
CA HIS A 98 -8.32 6.43 2.25
C HIS A 98 -7.55 6.79 0.98
N CYS A 99 -6.42 6.12 0.68
CA CYS A 99 -5.68 6.36 -0.55
C CYS A 99 -6.53 6.14 -1.81
N ILE A 100 -7.28 5.04 -1.87
CA ILE A 100 -8.21 4.75 -2.97
C ILE A 100 -9.27 5.85 -3.07
N GLY A 101 -9.85 6.27 -1.93
CA GLY A 101 -10.82 7.37 -1.88
C GLY A 101 -10.24 8.67 -2.42
N LEU A 102 -8.98 9.02 -2.09
CA LEU A 102 -8.31 10.21 -2.63
C LEU A 102 -8.09 10.11 -4.15
N PHE A 103 -7.76 8.93 -4.68
CA PHE A 103 -7.65 8.71 -6.13
C PHE A 103 -9.03 8.83 -6.82
N ILE A 104 -10.08 8.24 -6.26
CA ILE A 104 -11.45 8.35 -6.78
C ILE A 104 -11.90 9.81 -6.76
N ALA A 105 -11.68 10.54 -5.66
CA ALA A 105 -12.02 11.95 -5.57
C ALA A 105 -11.33 12.78 -6.67
N ARG A 106 -10.06 12.47 -6.98
CA ARG A 106 -9.32 13.12 -8.08
C ARG A 106 -9.85 12.75 -9.46
N MET A 107 -10.35 11.52 -9.64
CA MET A 107 -10.95 11.07 -10.90
C MET A 107 -12.32 11.74 -11.14
N LEU A 108 -13.14 11.85 -10.09
CA LEU A 108 -14.47 12.48 -10.16
C LEU A 108 -14.40 14.00 -10.31
N CYS A 109 -13.42 14.63 -9.67
CA CYS A 109 -13.16 16.07 -9.78
C CYS A 109 -11.84 16.29 -10.52
N PRO A 110 -11.81 16.19 -11.87
CA PRO A 110 -10.60 16.35 -12.64
C PRO A 110 -10.10 17.80 -12.58
N HIS A 111 -9.31 18.10 -11.55
CA HIS A 111 -8.73 19.41 -11.36
C HIS A 111 -7.50 19.57 -12.26
N LYS A 112 -7.33 20.69 -12.95
CA LYS A 112 -6.12 20.95 -13.79
C LYS A 112 -4.81 21.05 -12.99
N ARG A 113 -4.88 20.91 -11.67
CA ARG A 113 -3.77 21.04 -10.73
C ARG A 113 -3.09 19.71 -10.47
N ARG A 114 -1.87 19.78 -9.94
CA ARG A 114 -1.11 18.59 -9.56
C ARG A 114 -1.82 17.91 -8.40
N PHE A 115 -1.76 16.58 -8.34
CA PHE A 115 -2.37 15.81 -7.25
C PHE A 115 -1.89 16.26 -5.87
N ALA A 116 -0.61 16.63 -5.76
CA ALA A 116 -0.01 17.14 -4.53
C ALA A 116 -0.60 18.48 -4.06
N ASP A 117 -1.24 19.26 -4.95
CA ASP A 117 -1.80 20.57 -4.63
C ASP A 117 -3.04 20.43 -3.72
N HIS A 118 -3.69 19.27 -3.68
CA HIS A 118 -4.83 19.03 -2.77
C HIS A 118 -4.45 18.98 -1.27
N TRP A 119 -3.15 18.95 -0.96
CA TRP A 119 -2.63 19.09 0.40
C TRP A 119 -2.26 20.52 0.78
N THR A 120 -2.40 21.50 -0.12
CA THR A 120 -2.02 22.87 0.21
C THR A 120 -2.96 23.47 1.25
N SER A 121 -2.38 24.18 2.21
CA SER A 121 -3.11 24.98 3.19
C SER A 121 -3.61 26.31 2.63
N THR A 122 -3.28 26.63 1.39
CA THR A 122 -3.71 27.85 0.70
C THR A 122 -5.01 27.58 -0.05
N ALA A 123 -6.01 28.44 0.13
CA ALA A 123 -7.24 28.37 -0.64
C ALA A 123 -6.91 28.88 -2.04
N SER A 124 -7.52 28.29 -3.06
CA SER A 124 -7.32 28.79 -4.42
C SER A 124 -8.58 28.61 -5.23
N GLY A 125 -9.18 29.74 -5.60
CA GLY A 125 -10.52 29.76 -6.17
C GLY A 125 -11.55 29.15 -5.21
N ALA A 126 -12.46 28.34 -5.74
CA ALA A 126 -13.52 27.68 -4.98
C ALA A 126 -13.07 26.39 -4.26
N VAL A 127 -11.79 26.01 -4.30
CA VAL A 127 -11.31 24.77 -3.66
C VAL A 127 -11.01 25.03 -2.19
N PRO A 128 -11.67 24.33 -1.25
CA PRO A 128 -11.42 24.48 0.18
C PRO A 128 -10.03 23.95 0.56
N LYS A 129 -9.39 24.62 1.52
CA LYS A 129 -8.05 24.28 2.05
C LYS A 129 -8.03 22.87 2.65
N ARG A 130 -6.85 22.22 2.59
CA ARG A 130 -6.58 20.93 3.25
C ARG A 130 -7.54 19.79 2.85
N THR A 131 -8.10 19.79 1.64
CA THR A 131 -9.10 18.78 1.22
C THR A 131 -8.61 17.36 1.46
N PHE A 132 -7.36 17.04 1.08
CA PHE A 132 -6.80 15.70 1.32
C PHE A 132 -6.13 15.57 2.69
N GLY A 133 -5.58 16.68 3.20
CA GLY A 133 -4.90 16.73 4.49
C GLY A 133 -5.78 16.45 5.70
N GLN A 134 -7.11 16.47 5.54
CA GLN A 134 -8.07 16.04 6.56
C GLN A 134 -8.12 14.51 6.72
N HIS A 135 -7.84 13.76 5.66
CA HIS A 135 -7.90 12.29 5.68
C HIS A 135 -6.52 11.67 5.91
N VAL A 136 -5.50 12.13 5.19
CA VAL A 136 -4.13 11.62 5.28
C VAL A 136 -3.15 12.78 5.08
N SER A 137 -2.09 12.88 5.87
CA SER A 137 -1.07 13.92 5.65
C SER A 137 -0.23 13.63 4.39
N LYS A 138 0.26 14.68 3.70
CA LYS A 138 1.07 14.51 2.47
C LYS A 138 2.29 13.61 2.70
N ALA A 139 2.97 13.80 3.83
CA ALA A 139 4.11 12.98 4.22
C ALA A 139 3.72 11.52 4.44
N ARG A 140 2.60 11.25 5.13
CA ARG A 140 2.10 9.89 5.34
C ARG A 140 1.70 9.22 4.02
N PHE A 141 0.97 9.94 3.15
CA PHE A 141 0.60 9.45 1.83
C PHE A 141 1.83 9.06 1.00
N GLY A 142 2.83 9.95 0.92
CA GLY A 142 4.07 9.67 0.19
C GLY A 142 4.81 8.43 0.74
N ARG A 143 4.84 8.26 2.07
CA ARG A 143 5.45 7.08 2.69
C ARG A 143 4.69 5.79 2.40
N MET A 144 3.35 5.83 2.33
CA MET A 144 2.55 4.67 1.93
C MET A 144 2.79 4.33 0.46
N MET A 145 2.70 5.31 -0.44
CA MET A 145 2.91 5.09 -1.87
C MET A 145 4.32 4.55 -2.18
N HIS A 146 5.35 5.02 -1.46
CA HIS A 146 6.72 4.52 -1.62
C HIS A 146 6.89 3.05 -1.21
N ASN A 147 6.07 2.55 -0.27
CA ASN A 147 6.14 1.18 0.21
C ASN A 147 4.99 0.31 -0.33
N LEU A 148 4.15 0.85 -1.23
CA LEU A 148 2.95 0.17 -1.72
C LEU A 148 3.34 -1.05 -2.57
N HIS A 149 2.94 -2.23 -2.13
CA HIS A 149 3.15 -3.50 -2.82
C HIS A 149 1.85 -4.30 -2.87
N PHE A 150 1.66 -5.00 -3.98
CA PHE A 150 0.47 -5.82 -4.24
C PHE A 150 0.72 -7.31 -4.04
N THR A 151 1.98 -7.74 -4.14
CA THR A 151 2.39 -9.15 -4.15
C THR A 151 3.62 -9.37 -3.28
N ASP A 152 3.86 -10.63 -2.91
CA ASP A 152 5.09 -11.05 -2.27
C ASP A 152 6.21 -11.17 -3.30
N ASN A 153 7.10 -10.18 -3.36
CA ASN A 153 8.20 -10.17 -4.33
C ASN A 153 9.31 -11.19 -4.06
N THR A 154 9.27 -11.89 -2.92
CA THR A 154 10.20 -12.99 -2.60
C THR A 154 9.64 -14.37 -2.91
N ASP A 155 8.38 -14.47 -3.34
CA ASP A 155 7.84 -15.73 -3.87
C ASP A 155 8.69 -16.16 -5.07
N ALA A 156 9.09 -17.44 -5.14
CA ALA A 156 9.93 -17.94 -6.22
C ALA A 156 9.34 -17.67 -7.62
N ARG A 157 8.01 -17.52 -7.71
CA ARG A 157 7.31 -17.17 -8.95
C ARG A 157 7.59 -15.74 -9.43
N SER A 158 8.04 -14.83 -8.56
CA SER A 158 8.42 -13.47 -8.96
C SER A 158 9.62 -13.44 -9.92
N ALA A 159 10.46 -14.48 -9.91
CA ALA A 159 11.61 -14.60 -10.80
C ALA A 159 11.22 -15.01 -12.23
N THR A 160 10.09 -15.69 -12.41
CA THR A 160 9.65 -16.24 -13.69
C THR A 160 8.46 -15.50 -14.30
N ASP A 161 7.60 -14.91 -13.47
CA ASP A 161 6.43 -14.13 -13.89
C ASP A 161 6.71 -12.64 -13.71
N ARG A 162 7.11 -11.95 -14.80
CA ARG A 162 7.27 -10.50 -14.81
C ARG A 162 5.91 -9.85 -15.00
N ALA A 163 5.41 -9.22 -13.94
CA ALA A 163 4.26 -8.32 -13.97
C ALA A 163 4.52 -7.06 -14.79
#